data_AF-A0A2G5T695-F1
#
_entry.id   AF-A0A2G5T695-F1
#
_cell.length_a   1.000
_cell.length_b   1.000
_cell.length_c   1.000
_cell.angle_alpha   90.00
_cell.angle_beta   90.00
_cell.angle_gamma   90.00
#
_symmetry.space_group_name_H-M   'P 1'
#
loop_
_entity.id
_entity.type
_entity.pdbx_description
1 polymer ?
#
loop_
_entity_poly.entity_id
_entity_poly.type
_entity_poly.pdbx_seq_one_letter_code
_entity_poly.pdbx_strand_id
1 'polypeptide(L)'
;MITWHWIFFAAIISVGNGSDCPCSKPPNQFPPYTNDKYTAKWWSEIKKEAQSSYNSSLTVETARMTAAVSENGCSIFISCILLENDTITVLKINIILVTSDDQRRNISFNGNDDVALHLECNNDGQYTYKGVPFDAQIGGCMSINYPHP
;
A
#
# COMPACT_ATOMS: atom_id res chain seq x y z
N MET A 1 22.03 -27.94 -60.54
CA MET A 1 21.03 -27.94 -59.45
C MET A 1 21.77 -28.23 -58.16
N ILE A 2 22.00 -27.21 -57.33
CA ILE A 2 22.65 -27.32 -56.02
C ILE A 2 21.59 -26.92 -55.00
N THR A 3 21.16 -27.86 -54.18
CA THR A 3 20.19 -27.65 -53.10
C THR A 3 20.94 -27.13 -51.88
N TRP A 4 20.73 -25.86 -51.53
CA TRP A 4 21.17 -25.27 -50.27
C TRP A 4 20.15 -25.58 -49.18
N HIS A 5 20.54 -26.41 -48.21
CA HIS A 5 19.79 -26.58 -46.96
C HIS A 5 20.31 -25.59 -45.93
N TRP A 6 19.52 -24.56 -45.64
CA TRP A 6 19.73 -23.73 -44.45
C TRP A 6 19.17 -24.48 -43.24
N ILE A 7 20.04 -25.13 -42.48
CA ILE A 7 19.69 -25.63 -41.15
C ILE A 7 19.76 -24.43 -40.20
N PHE A 8 18.61 -23.85 -39.88
CA PHE A 8 18.49 -22.94 -38.75
C PHE A 8 18.63 -23.77 -37.48
N PHE A 9 19.82 -23.75 -36.87
CA PHE A 9 19.93 -24.06 -35.44
C PHE A 9 19.32 -22.89 -34.68
N ALA A 10 18.00 -22.96 -34.44
CA ALA A 10 17.42 -22.25 -33.32
C ALA A 10 17.99 -22.93 -32.06
N ALA A 11 19.13 -22.44 -31.59
CA ALA A 11 19.48 -22.63 -30.20
C ALA A 11 18.32 -22.01 -29.40
N ILE A 12 17.47 -22.87 -28.85
CA ILE A 12 16.55 -22.45 -27.79
C ILE A 12 17.50 -22.06 -26.67
N ILE A 13 17.81 -20.77 -26.58
CA ILE A 13 18.28 -20.19 -25.35
C ILE A 13 17.10 -20.41 -24.41
N SER A 14 17.12 -21.53 -23.70
CA SER A 14 16.41 -21.64 -22.44
C SER A 14 17.09 -20.61 -21.56
N VAL A 15 16.63 -19.36 -21.66
CA VAL A 15 16.81 -18.39 -20.61
C VAL A 15 16.11 -19.06 -19.44
N GLY A 16 16.89 -19.72 -18.58
CA GLY A 16 16.44 -20.01 -17.24
C GLY A 16 16.09 -18.66 -16.66
N ASN A 17 14.79 -18.32 -16.68
CA ASN A 17 14.26 -17.14 -16.02
C ASN A 17 14.42 -17.37 -14.52
N GLY A 18 15.64 -17.21 -14.02
CA GLY A 18 15.87 -16.95 -12.61
C GLY A 18 15.56 -15.47 -12.38
N SER A 19 14.30 -15.18 -12.08
CA SER A 19 13.82 -14.00 -11.32
C SER A 19 12.28 -14.04 -11.34
N ASP A 20 11.59 -14.24 -10.22
CA ASP A 20 11.37 -13.33 -9.08
C ASP A 20 9.88 -12.93 -9.10
N CYS A 21 9.08 -13.69 -8.36
CA CYS A 21 7.61 -13.65 -8.19
C CYS A 21 6.65 -13.56 -9.40
N PRO A 22 5.48 -14.24 -9.32
CA PRO A 22 4.39 -14.11 -10.31
C PRO A 22 3.93 -12.66 -10.53
N CYS A 23 4.00 -11.84 -9.49
CA CYS A 23 3.70 -10.41 -9.50
C CYS A 23 4.93 -9.59 -9.93
N SER A 24 5.48 -9.91 -11.10
CA SER A 24 6.69 -9.27 -11.65
C SER A 24 6.52 -7.78 -11.98
N LYS A 25 5.31 -7.24 -11.83
CA LYS A 25 5.03 -5.80 -11.86
C LYS A 25 4.21 -5.44 -10.62
N PRO A 26 4.65 -4.48 -9.79
CA PRO A 26 3.79 -3.91 -8.78
C PRO A 26 2.54 -3.35 -9.46
N PRO A 27 1.38 -3.36 -8.79
CA PRO A 27 0.18 -2.83 -9.38
C PRO A 27 0.43 -1.36 -9.72
N ASN A 28 0.01 -0.93 -10.92
CA ASN A 28 -0.11 0.50 -11.27
C ASN A 28 -1.12 1.25 -10.37
N GLN A 29 -1.58 0.60 -9.30
CA GLN A 29 -2.76 0.91 -8.49
C GLN A 29 -2.35 0.86 -7.03
N PHE A 30 -1.41 1.73 -6.63
CA PHE A 30 -1.40 2.12 -5.23
C PHE A 30 -2.65 2.95 -5.00
N PRO A 31 -3.41 2.68 -3.92
CA PRO A 31 -4.66 3.37 -3.70
C PRO A 31 -4.35 4.87 -3.52
N PRO A 32 -4.90 5.75 -4.38
CA PRO A 32 -4.69 7.18 -4.23
C PRO A 32 -5.30 7.65 -2.91
N TYR A 33 -4.85 8.82 -2.45
CA TYR A 33 -5.45 9.45 -1.27
C TYR A 33 -6.87 9.93 -1.55
N THR A 34 -7.15 10.49 -2.74
CA THR A 34 -8.49 10.94 -3.15
C THR A 34 -8.86 10.46 -4.55
N ASN A 35 -10.16 10.34 -4.82
CA ASN A 35 -10.72 10.12 -6.16
C ASN A 35 -12.04 10.91 -6.32
N ASP A 36 -12.76 10.69 -7.43
CA ASP A 36 -14.01 11.41 -7.76
C ASP A 36 -15.10 11.26 -6.69
N LYS A 37 -15.11 10.13 -5.97
CA LYS A 37 -16.08 9.82 -4.92
C LYS A 37 -15.56 10.19 -3.52
N TYR A 38 -14.33 9.81 -3.22
CA TYR A 38 -13.68 10.01 -1.92
C TYR A 38 -12.80 11.26 -1.96
N THR A 39 -13.44 12.41 -1.74
CA THR A 39 -12.83 13.73 -1.86
C THR A 39 -12.06 14.15 -0.61
N ALA A 40 -11.31 15.26 -0.69
CA ALA A 40 -10.69 15.87 0.48
C ALA A 40 -11.70 16.25 1.59
N LYS A 41 -12.94 16.62 1.21
CA LYS A 41 -14.01 16.90 2.17
C LYS A 41 -14.40 15.65 2.95
N TRP A 42 -14.51 14.51 2.27
CA TRP A 42 -14.79 13.22 2.92
C TRP A 42 -13.71 12.88 3.96
N TRP A 43 -12.43 13.02 3.62
CA TRP A 43 -11.34 12.82 4.58
C TRP A 43 -11.40 13.77 5.78
N SER A 44 -11.80 15.04 5.56
CA SER A 44 -12.01 15.99 6.66
C SER A 44 -13.13 15.55 7.59
N GLU A 45 -14.20 14.96 7.06
CA GLU A 45 -15.30 14.40 7.85
C GLU A 45 -14.86 13.17 8.64
N ILE A 46 -14.12 12.23 8.03
CA ILE A 46 -13.57 11.08 8.76
C ILE A 46 -12.58 11.55 9.84
N LYS A 47 -11.76 12.57 9.58
CA LYS A 47 -10.85 13.14 10.59
C LYS A 47 -11.63 13.68 11.79
N LYS A 48 -12.75 14.37 11.55
CA LYS A 48 -13.63 14.87 12.62
C LYS A 48 -14.28 13.73 13.41
N GLU A 49 -14.76 12.70 12.72
CA GLU A 49 -15.28 11.47 13.34
C GLU A 49 -14.24 10.86 14.28
N ALA A 50 -13.01 10.63 13.78
CA ALA A 50 -11.91 10.11 14.58
C ALA A 50 -11.56 11.03 15.76
N GLN A 51 -11.41 12.34 15.53
CA GLN A 51 -11.10 13.33 16.57
C GLN A 51 -12.13 13.33 17.70
N SER A 52 -13.41 13.11 17.39
CA SER A 52 -14.49 13.07 18.40
C SER A 52 -14.38 11.88 19.36
N SER A 53 -13.62 10.85 18.99
CA SER A 53 -13.36 9.67 19.84
C SER A 53 -12.22 9.88 20.83
N TYR A 54 -11.52 11.01 20.76
CA TYR A 54 -10.39 11.35 21.61
C TYR A 54 -10.65 12.62 22.42
N ASN A 55 -10.00 12.73 23.57
CA ASN A 55 -10.08 13.95 24.39
C ASN A 55 -9.38 15.13 23.70
N SER A 56 -9.61 16.34 24.19
CA SER A 56 -9.02 17.57 23.62
C SER A 56 -7.51 17.67 23.76
N SER A 57 -6.88 16.79 24.57
CA SER A 57 -5.43 16.71 24.71
C SER A 57 -4.78 15.78 23.69
N LEU A 58 -5.50 15.36 22.64
CA LEU A 58 -4.97 14.59 21.52
C LEU A 58 -5.39 15.21 20.19
N THR A 59 -4.52 15.12 19.19
CA THR A 59 -4.78 15.59 17.83
C THR A 59 -4.85 14.41 16.88
N VAL A 60 -5.76 14.50 15.92
CA VAL A 60 -5.85 13.59 14.79
C VAL A 60 -5.37 14.28 13.53
N GLU A 61 -4.40 13.69 12.84
CA GLU A 61 -3.90 14.17 11.56
C GLU A 61 -4.08 13.13 10.48
N THR A 62 -4.33 13.59 9.25
CA THR A 62 -4.46 12.70 8.10
C THR A 62 -3.20 12.77 7.27
N ALA A 63 -2.71 11.61 6.84
CA ALA A 63 -1.52 11.50 6.02
C ALA A 63 -1.79 10.67 4.76
N ARG A 64 -1.01 10.96 3.71
CA ARG A 64 -0.98 10.13 2.50
C ARG A 64 -0.17 8.88 2.77
N MET A 65 -0.39 7.86 1.95
CA MET A 65 0.43 6.65 1.97
C MET A 65 1.53 6.72 0.92
N THR A 66 2.63 6.02 1.17
CA THR A 66 3.66 5.69 0.19
C THR A 66 3.77 4.18 0.08
N ALA A 67 4.35 3.70 -1.02
CA ALA A 67 4.59 2.29 -1.22
C ALA A 67 6.02 2.03 -1.70
N ALA A 68 6.61 0.97 -1.19
CA ALA A 68 7.90 0.43 -1.62
C ALA A 68 7.70 -1.01 -2.09
N VAL A 69 8.30 -1.35 -3.22
CA VAL A 69 8.21 -2.68 -3.84
C VAL A 69 9.55 -3.36 -3.61
N SER A 70 9.54 -4.62 -3.19
CA SER A 70 10.77 -5.40 -3.05
C SER A 70 11.49 -5.55 -4.39
N GLU A 71 12.81 -5.72 -4.35
CA GLU A 71 13.63 -5.85 -5.58
C GLU A 71 13.16 -7.00 -6.48
N ASN A 72 12.68 -8.09 -5.86
CA ASN A 72 12.14 -9.27 -6.54
C ASN A 72 10.63 -9.18 -6.85
N GLY A 73 9.97 -8.05 -6.58
CA GLY A 73 8.53 -7.86 -6.79
C GLY A 73 7.60 -8.74 -5.94
N CYS A 74 8.15 -9.59 -5.05
CA CYS A 74 7.36 -10.52 -4.25
C CYS A 74 6.56 -9.86 -3.14
N SER A 75 6.96 -8.68 -2.70
CA SER A 75 6.24 -7.98 -1.65
C SER A 75 6.19 -6.47 -1.87
N ILE A 76 5.18 -5.89 -1.25
CA ILE A 76 4.95 -4.45 -1.24
C ILE A 76 4.74 -4.02 0.21
N PHE A 77 5.41 -2.94 0.59
CA PHE A 77 5.23 -2.27 1.87
C PHE A 77 4.50 -0.97 1.61
N ILE A 78 3.29 -0.81 2.13
CA ILE A 78 2.52 0.44 2.06
C ILE A 78 2.52 1.09 3.44
N SER A 79 3.15 2.25 3.57
CA SER A 79 3.32 2.95 4.84
C SER A 79 2.75 4.36 4.81
N CYS A 80 2.60 4.97 5.97
CA CYS A 80 2.12 6.35 6.10
C CYS A 80 3.28 7.33 5.92
N ILE A 81 3.06 8.39 5.13
CA ILE A 81 3.97 9.53 5.06
C ILE A 81 3.64 10.44 6.24
N LEU A 82 4.16 10.09 7.41
CA LEU A 82 4.09 10.95 8.59
C LEU A 82 5.23 11.96 8.50
N LEU A 83 4.94 13.22 8.80
CA LEU A 83 6.00 14.21 8.97
C LEU A 83 6.71 13.87 10.27
N GLU A 84 7.93 13.33 10.15
CA GLU A 84 8.80 13.08 11.29
C GLU A 84 9.16 14.44 11.88
N ASN A 85 8.67 14.69 13.09
CA ASN A 85 9.00 15.88 13.86
C ASN A 85 9.29 15.38 15.27
N ASP A 86 10.49 15.67 15.77
CA ASP A 86 11.00 15.23 17.07
C ASP A 86 10.11 15.65 18.27
N THR A 87 9.14 16.54 18.02
CA THR A 87 8.16 17.01 19.00
C THR A 87 6.83 16.26 18.99
N ILE A 88 6.58 15.38 18.01
CA ILE A 88 5.35 14.59 17.89
C ILE A 88 5.56 13.21 18.50
N THR A 89 4.85 12.91 19.57
CA THR A 89 4.70 11.53 20.02
C THR A 89 3.46 10.94 19.36
N VAL A 90 3.69 10.07 18.37
CA VAL A 90 2.62 9.29 17.74
C VAL A 90 2.20 8.18 18.69
N LEU A 91 0.91 8.12 19.03
CA LEU A 91 0.37 7.09 19.91
C LEU A 91 -0.21 5.94 19.12
N LYS A 92 -0.89 6.26 18.03
CA LYS A 92 -1.61 5.30 17.22
C LYS A 92 -1.67 5.78 15.79
N ILE A 93 -1.58 4.84 14.86
CA ILE A 93 -1.78 5.09 13.44
C ILE A 93 -2.90 4.17 12.96
N ASN A 94 -3.88 4.74 12.27
CA ASN A 94 -4.95 4.00 11.61
C ASN A 94 -4.78 4.14 10.11
N ILE A 95 -4.54 3.03 9.42
CA ILE A 95 -4.63 2.97 7.97
C ILE A 95 -6.10 2.77 7.61
N ILE A 96 -6.61 3.64 6.74
CA ILE A 96 -7.97 3.62 6.25
C ILE A 96 -7.91 3.26 4.77
N LEU A 97 -8.51 2.12 4.43
CA LEU A 97 -8.69 1.66 3.06
C LEU A 97 -10.17 1.66 2.73
N VAL A 98 -10.52 1.98 1.49
CA VAL A 98 -11.83 1.64 0.94
C VAL A 98 -11.62 0.66 -0.20
N THR A 99 -12.28 -0.49 -0.10
CA THR A 99 -12.22 -1.59 -1.07
C THR A 99 -13.10 -1.31 -2.27
N SER A 100 -12.95 -2.11 -3.33
CA SER A 100 -13.66 -1.94 -4.60
C SER A 100 -15.19 -2.02 -4.49
N ASP A 101 -15.68 -2.70 -3.44
CA ASP A 101 -17.09 -2.82 -3.06
C ASP A 101 -17.58 -1.73 -2.08
N ASP A 102 -16.82 -0.64 -1.96
CA ASP A 102 -17.07 0.51 -1.10
C ASP A 102 -17.04 0.24 0.41
N GLN A 103 -16.46 -0.88 0.87
CA GLN A 103 -16.31 -1.16 2.29
C GLN A 103 -15.09 -0.45 2.88
N ARG A 104 -15.29 0.27 4.00
CA ARG A 104 -14.20 0.91 4.75
C ARG A 104 -13.52 -0.11 5.67
N ARG A 105 -12.21 -0.27 5.54
CA ARG A 105 -11.35 -1.08 6.42
C ARG A 105 -10.43 -0.16 7.22
N ASN A 106 -10.40 -0.34 8.53
CA ASN A 106 -9.51 0.39 9.43
C ASN A 106 -8.51 -0.60 10.03
N ILE A 107 -7.21 -0.35 9.83
CA ILE A 107 -6.12 -1.18 10.34
C ILE A 107 -5.30 -0.33 11.29
N SER A 108 -5.28 -0.71 12.57
CA SER A 108 -4.63 0.05 13.63
C SER A 108 -3.25 -0.49 13.96
N PHE A 109 -2.30 0.41 14.20
CA PHE A 109 -0.94 0.17 14.65
C PHE A 109 -0.63 1.07 15.84
N ASN A 110 0.23 0.64 16.75
CA ASN A 110 0.74 1.55 17.78
C ASN A 110 1.82 2.45 17.17
N GLY A 111 2.01 3.64 17.73
CA GLY A 111 2.95 4.63 17.16
C GLY A 111 4.42 4.22 17.18
N ASN A 112 4.77 3.19 17.96
CA ASN A 112 6.14 2.64 18.03
C ASN A 112 6.34 1.42 17.10
N ASP A 113 5.29 0.98 16.41
CA ASP A 113 5.36 -0.18 15.51
C ASP A 113 5.82 0.28 14.12
N ASP A 114 6.52 -0.58 13.38
CA ASP A 114 6.76 -0.35 11.94
C ASP A 114 5.41 -0.34 11.21
N VAL A 115 4.91 0.85 10.89
CA VAL A 115 3.59 1.01 10.29
C VAL A 115 3.65 0.84 8.79
N ALA A 116 3.60 -0.42 8.37
CA ALA A 116 3.45 -0.80 6.97
C ALA A 116 2.42 -1.93 6.81
N LEU A 117 1.56 -1.79 5.80
CA LEU A 117 0.86 -2.94 5.22
C LEU A 117 1.85 -3.71 4.37
N HIS A 118 2.13 -4.94 4.78
CA HIS A 118 2.89 -5.89 3.97
C HIS A 118 1.91 -6.67 3.09
N LEU A 119 2.04 -6.49 1.78
CA LEU A 119 1.32 -7.29 0.79
C LEU A 119 2.27 -8.33 0.22
N GLU A 120 1.78 -9.56 0.11
CA GLU A 120 2.54 -10.68 -0.43
C GLU A 120 1.98 -11.10 -1.78
N CYS A 121 2.87 -11.36 -2.73
CA CYS A 121 2.49 -11.91 -4.02
C CYS A 121 2.11 -13.38 -3.90
N ASN A 122 0.92 -13.73 -4.34
CA ASN A 122 0.48 -15.12 -4.43
C ASN A 122 0.89 -15.78 -5.75
N ASN A 123 0.82 -17.12 -5.76
CA ASN A 123 1.07 -17.95 -6.94
C ASN A 123 0.16 -17.64 -8.14
N ASP A 124 -1.00 -17.04 -7.89
CA ASP A 124 -1.96 -16.62 -8.93
C ASP A 124 -1.67 -15.23 -9.52
N GLY A 125 -0.60 -14.56 -9.06
CA GLY A 125 -0.21 -13.24 -9.54
C GLY A 125 -0.94 -12.08 -8.86
N GLN A 126 -1.68 -12.33 -7.77
CA GLN A 126 -2.36 -11.28 -7.00
C GLN A 126 -1.63 -10.96 -5.70
N TYR A 127 -1.53 -9.67 -5.37
CA TYR A 127 -1.07 -9.27 -4.05
C TYR A 127 -2.17 -9.47 -3.02
N THR A 128 -1.81 -9.99 -1.84
CA THR A 128 -2.73 -10.21 -0.73
C THR A 128 -2.26 -9.57 0.55
N TYR A 129 -3.21 -9.12 1.35
CA TYR A 129 -2.99 -8.75 2.74
C TYR A 129 -3.54 -9.88 3.63
N LYS A 130 -2.64 -10.54 4.38
CA LYS A 130 -3.02 -11.68 5.25
C LYS A 130 -3.81 -12.78 4.51
N GLY A 131 -3.41 -13.08 3.28
CA GLY A 131 -4.03 -14.12 2.43
C GLY A 131 -5.33 -13.71 1.74
N VAL A 132 -5.80 -12.47 1.92
CA VAL A 132 -6.99 -11.94 1.22
C VAL A 132 -6.55 -11.03 0.07
N PRO A 133 -7.11 -11.17 -1.15
CA PRO A 133 -6.83 -10.28 -2.28
C PRO A 133 -6.92 -8.81 -1.90
N PHE A 134 -5.89 -8.04 -2.27
CA PHE A 134 -5.85 -6.61 -2.01
C PHE A 134 -6.57 -5.86 -3.13
N ASP A 135 -7.69 -5.20 -2.80
CA ASP A 135 -8.60 -4.57 -3.76
C ASP A 135 -8.94 -3.11 -3.39
N ALA A 136 -8.07 -2.43 -2.63
CA ALA A 136 -8.29 -1.06 -2.20
C ALA A 136 -8.30 -0.08 -3.39
N GLN A 137 -9.35 0.74 -3.48
CA GLN A 137 -9.48 1.83 -4.46
C GLN A 137 -9.05 3.20 -3.91
N ILE A 138 -9.03 3.37 -2.58
CA ILE A 138 -8.56 4.59 -1.90
C ILE A 138 -7.83 4.21 -0.61
N GLY A 139 -6.83 5.01 -0.22
CA GLY A 139 -5.96 4.67 0.90
C GLY A 139 -5.35 5.90 1.54
N GLY A 140 -5.38 5.96 2.87
CA GLY A 140 -4.83 7.05 3.65
C GLY A 140 -4.56 6.61 5.08
N CYS A 141 -3.93 7.49 5.84
CA CYS A 141 -3.62 7.25 7.24
C CYS A 141 -4.21 8.33 8.14
N MET A 142 -4.46 7.96 9.40
CA MET A 142 -4.70 8.88 10.49
C MET A 142 -3.71 8.62 11.61
N SER A 143 -2.92 9.63 11.99
CA SER A 143 -2.09 9.59 13.19
C SER A 143 -2.82 10.26 14.35
N ILE A 144 -2.70 9.67 15.53
CA ILE A 144 -3.22 10.19 16.79
C ILE A 144 -2.02 10.53 17.65
N ASN A 145 -1.89 11.80 17.99
CA ASN A 145 -0.69 12.35 18.59
C ASN A 145 -1.03 13.19 19.81
N TYR A 146 -0.05 13.39 20.70
CA TYR A 146 -0.15 14.51 21.64
C TYR A 146 -0.05 15.84 20.87
N PRO A 147 -0.85 16.86 21.23
CA PRO A 147 -0.78 18.17 20.61
C PRO A 147 0.62 18.74 20.80
N HIS A 148 1.10 19.40 19.75
CA HIS A 148 2.25 20.28 19.89
C HIS A 148 1.97 21.34 20.96
N PRO A 149 2.90 21.60 21.89
CA PRO A 149 2.86 22.81 22.71
C PRO A 149 2.99 24.08 21.86
#